data_AF-A0A2S7XNQ5-F1
#
_entry.id   AF-A0A2S7XNQ5-F1
#
_cell.length_a   1.000
_cell.length_b   1.000
_cell.length_c   1.000
_cell.angle_alpha   90.00
_cell.angle_beta   90.00
_cell.angle_gamma   90.00
#
_symmetry.space_group_name_H-M   'P 1'
#
loop_
_entity.id
_entity.type
_entity.pdbx_description
1 polymer ?
#
loop_
_entity_poly.entity_id
_entity_poly.type
_entity_poly.pdbx_seq_one_letter_code
_entity_poly.pdbx_strand_id
1 'polypeptide(L)'
;MTHYQRLHAVSSAIGVWSEQRERALNYLHDDIIHTASTFSKHKSENATPNYSRRVQIALWEDDLEAAHAAIQQGFCEQNLLITAAEKFSSTRPQDAINIYQRIVSSLIGKTKSSAYEEAIKLLRKIATLMTASNQHQALIEYLNALRIQHKAKRNFIVLLDDLISKTR
;
A
#
# COMPACT_ATOMS: atom_id res chain seq x y z
N MET A 1 4.10 -17.65 3.07
CA MET A 1 2.93 -17.65 3.97
C MET A 1 2.85 -18.86 4.92
N THR A 2 3.44 -19.99 4.59
CA THR A 2 3.19 -21.30 5.24
C THR A 2 3.58 -21.41 6.73
N HIS A 3 4.71 -20.83 7.16
CA HIS A 3 5.19 -20.99 8.55
C HIS A 3 4.27 -20.36 9.60
N TYR A 4 3.79 -19.14 9.35
CA TYR A 4 2.90 -18.43 10.27
C TYR A 4 1.53 -19.12 10.38
N GLN A 5 0.98 -19.55 9.24
CA GLN A 5 -0.30 -20.29 9.20
C GLN A 5 -0.20 -21.64 9.92
N ARG A 6 0.94 -22.34 9.80
CA ARG A 6 1.20 -23.56 10.57
C ARG A 6 1.29 -23.28 12.07
N LEU A 7 1.99 -22.21 12.47
CA LEU A 7 2.06 -21.80 13.88
C LEU A 7 0.67 -21.51 14.44
N HIS A 8 -0.17 -20.78 13.69
CA HIS A 8 -1.56 -20.53 14.05
C HIS A 8 -2.34 -21.84 14.23
N ALA A 9 -2.27 -22.75 13.26
CA ALA A 9 -3.00 -24.02 13.32
C ALA A 9 -2.65 -24.85 14.57
N VAL A 10 -1.35 -25.00 14.86
CA VAL A 10 -0.89 -25.75 16.03
C VAL A 10 -1.27 -25.05 17.32
N SER A 11 -0.97 -23.75 17.44
CA SER A 11 -1.17 -22.99 18.69
C SER A 11 -2.65 -22.80 19.03
N SER A 12 -3.50 -22.70 18.01
CA SER A 12 -4.95 -22.66 18.21
C SER A 12 -5.50 -23.98 18.74
N ALA A 13 -4.97 -25.12 18.27
CA ALA A 13 -5.40 -26.44 18.73
C ALA A 13 -5.07 -26.69 20.22
N ILE A 14 -4.00 -26.08 20.74
CA ILE A 14 -3.59 -26.18 22.14
C ILE A 14 -3.98 -24.95 22.99
N GLY A 15 -4.75 -24.00 22.44
CA GLY A 15 -5.30 -22.86 23.18
C GLY A 15 -4.31 -21.76 23.57
N VAL A 16 -3.10 -21.74 23.00
CA VAL A 16 -2.05 -20.74 23.33
C VAL A 16 -1.79 -19.74 22.20
N TRP A 17 -2.76 -19.58 21.27
CA TRP A 17 -2.57 -18.75 20.08
C TRP A 17 -2.16 -17.31 20.41
N SER A 18 -2.81 -16.66 21.37
CA SER A 18 -2.53 -15.26 21.70
C SER A 18 -1.05 -15.01 22.09
N GLU A 19 -0.49 -15.89 22.93
CA GLU A 19 0.91 -15.80 23.36
C GLU A 19 1.87 -16.09 22.20
N GLN A 20 1.57 -17.10 21.39
CA GLN A 20 2.41 -17.47 20.26
C GLN A 20 2.35 -16.42 19.13
N ARG A 21 1.19 -15.80 18.93
CA ARG A 21 1.00 -14.67 18.03
C ARG A 21 1.91 -13.52 18.44
N GLU A 22 1.85 -13.09 19.70
CA GLU A 22 2.68 -12.00 20.20
C GLU A 22 4.17 -12.29 20.03
N ARG A 23 4.62 -13.49 20.42
CA ARG A 23 6.01 -13.92 20.23
C ARG A 23 6.46 -13.89 18.77
N ALA A 24 5.63 -14.41 17.86
CA ALA A 24 5.93 -14.39 16.44
C ALA A 24 6.00 -12.97 15.87
N LEU A 25 5.12 -12.09 16.31
CA LEU A 25 5.07 -10.69 15.90
C LEU A 25 6.26 -9.89 16.44
N ASN A 26 6.72 -10.17 17.66
CA ASN A 26 7.93 -9.58 18.24
C ASN A 26 9.19 -10.06 17.51
N TYR A 27 9.31 -11.37 17.28
CA TYR A 27 10.42 -11.93 16.49
C TYR A 27 10.50 -11.30 15.09
N LEU A 28 9.36 -11.14 14.42
CA LEU A 28 9.32 -10.49 13.12
C LEU A 28 9.74 -9.02 13.18
N HIS A 29 9.36 -8.29 14.23
CA HIS A 29 9.78 -6.91 14.42
C HIS A 29 11.30 -6.80 14.59
N ASP A 30 11.88 -7.64 15.43
CA ASP A 30 13.33 -7.68 15.66
C ASP A 30 14.09 -8.04 14.38
N ASP A 31 13.60 -9.01 13.60
CA ASP A 31 14.18 -9.39 12.32
C ASP A 31 14.16 -8.23 11.31
N ILE A 32 13.05 -7.49 11.23
CA ILE A 32 12.91 -6.31 10.35
C ILE A 32 13.93 -5.22 10.72
N ILE A 33 14.10 -4.93 12.00
CA ILE A 33 15.07 -3.93 12.48
C ILE A 33 16.49 -4.42 12.24
N HIS A 34 16.78 -5.67 12.58
CA HIS A 34 18.11 -6.25 12.46
C HIS A 34 18.58 -6.27 11.00
N THR A 35 17.72 -6.72 10.08
CA THR A 35 18.01 -6.73 8.64
C THR A 35 18.26 -5.33 8.11
N ALA A 36 17.39 -4.35 8.41
CA ALA A 36 17.57 -2.96 8.02
C ALA A 36 18.90 -2.36 8.53
N SER A 37 19.25 -2.63 9.79
CA SER A 37 20.51 -2.16 10.39
C SER A 37 21.75 -2.74 9.71
N THR A 38 21.68 -4.00 9.28
CA THR A 38 22.75 -4.67 8.54
C THR A 38 22.95 -4.03 7.17
N PHE A 39 21.87 -3.74 6.44
CA PHE A 39 21.95 -3.05 5.14
C PHE A 39 22.47 -1.62 5.27
N SER A 40 22.11 -0.91 6.33
CA SER A 40 22.60 0.45 6.60
C SER A 40 24.11 0.49 6.86
N LYS A 41 24.68 -0.51 7.57
CA LYS A 41 26.13 -0.59 7.84
C LYS A 41 26.95 -0.77 6.55
N HIS A 42 26.38 -1.43 5.55
CA HIS A 42 27.03 -1.67 4.26
C HIS A 42 26.77 -0.59 3.20
N LYS A 43 26.19 0.58 3.58
CA LYS A 43 25.79 1.66 2.62
C LYS A 43 24.98 1.13 1.43
N SER A 44 24.15 0.10 1.66
CA SER A 44 23.26 -0.41 0.63
C SER A 44 22.02 0.50 0.52
N GLU A 45 21.50 0.68 -0.69
CA GLU A 45 20.22 1.38 -0.96
C GLU A 45 19.02 0.77 -0.20
N ASN A 46 19.16 -0.44 0.35
CA ASN A 46 18.11 -1.18 1.06
C ASN A 46 18.06 -0.96 2.59
N ALA A 47 18.48 0.21 3.08
CA ALA A 47 18.44 0.52 4.51
C ALA A 47 17.02 0.72 5.10
N THR A 48 15.99 0.79 4.25
CA THR A 48 14.61 0.97 4.71
C THR A 48 14.04 -0.35 5.23
N PRO A 49 13.50 -0.42 6.45
CA PRO A 49 12.91 -1.65 6.98
C PRO A 49 11.72 -2.15 6.14
N ASN A 50 11.69 -3.45 5.86
CA ASN A 50 10.67 -4.09 5.02
C ASN A 50 9.53 -4.66 5.88
N TYR A 51 8.37 -4.02 5.84
CA TYR A 51 7.18 -4.40 6.60
C TYR A 51 6.20 -5.28 5.81
N SER A 52 6.54 -5.70 4.59
CA SER A 52 5.64 -6.48 3.72
C SER A 52 5.14 -7.75 4.42
N ARG A 53 6.00 -8.44 5.17
CA ARG A 53 5.60 -9.65 5.90
C ARG A 53 4.58 -9.35 7.00
N ARG A 54 4.73 -8.23 7.70
CA ARG A 54 3.82 -7.79 8.77
C ARG A 54 2.45 -7.44 8.22
N VAL A 55 2.41 -6.70 7.11
CA VAL A 55 1.16 -6.37 6.41
C VAL A 55 0.48 -7.65 5.91
N GLN A 56 1.24 -8.56 5.31
CA GLN A 56 0.70 -9.81 4.80
C GLN A 56 0.04 -10.66 5.91
N ILE A 57 0.68 -10.75 7.09
CA ILE A 57 0.10 -11.41 8.27
C ILE A 57 -1.18 -10.71 8.72
N ALA A 58 -1.15 -9.39 8.90
CA ALA A 58 -2.31 -8.63 9.36
C ALA A 58 -3.51 -8.74 8.40
N LEU A 59 -3.28 -8.70 7.09
CA LEU A 59 -4.34 -8.93 6.09
C LEU A 59 -4.91 -10.36 6.13
N TRP A 60 -4.11 -11.35 6.54
CA TRP A 60 -4.57 -12.73 6.69
C TRP A 60 -5.39 -12.93 7.97
N GLU A 61 -5.02 -12.25 9.06
CA GLU A 61 -5.79 -12.19 10.31
C GLU A 61 -7.02 -11.28 10.23
N ASP A 62 -7.21 -10.59 9.11
CA ASP A 62 -8.22 -9.54 8.91
C ASP A 62 -8.11 -8.36 9.89
N ASP A 63 -6.92 -8.16 10.45
CA ASP A 63 -6.58 -7.05 11.34
C ASP A 63 -6.19 -5.81 10.51
N LEU A 64 -7.22 -5.07 10.11
CA LEU A 64 -7.10 -3.87 9.28
C LEU A 64 -6.28 -2.75 9.95
N GLU A 65 -6.42 -2.58 11.27
CA GLU A 65 -5.64 -1.58 12.02
C GLU A 65 -4.15 -1.93 12.01
N ALA A 66 -3.80 -3.18 12.30
CA ALA A 66 -2.40 -3.62 12.29
C ALA A 66 -1.80 -3.56 10.88
N ALA A 67 -2.60 -3.86 9.85
CA ALA A 67 -2.16 -3.74 8.46
C ALA A 67 -1.86 -2.27 8.11
N HIS A 68 -2.77 -1.35 8.45
CA HIS A 68 -2.56 0.08 8.18
C HIS A 68 -1.35 0.61 8.95
N ALA A 69 -1.22 0.30 10.23
CA ALA A 69 -0.07 0.69 11.05
C ALA A 69 1.24 0.21 10.43
N ALA A 70 1.32 -1.06 10.00
CA ALA A 70 2.53 -1.62 9.39
C ALA A 70 2.90 -0.96 8.04
N ILE A 71 1.90 -0.53 7.25
CA ILE A 71 2.13 0.18 5.97
C ILE A 71 2.83 1.53 6.19
N GLN A 72 2.53 2.21 7.30
CA GLN A 72 3.11 3.52 7.62
C GLN A 72 4.55 3.45 8.15
N GLN A 73 4.99 2.29 8.63
CA GLN A 73 6.31 2.14 9.30
C GLN A 73 7.50 2.04 8.35
N GLY A 74 7.28 1.70 7.07
CA GLY A 74 8.40 1.58 6.14
C GLY A 74 8.06 1.10 4.74
N PHE A 75 8.99 0.34 4.17
CA PHE A 75 8.83 -0.21 2.83
C PHE A 75 7.82 -1.36 2.85
N CYS A 76 6.94 -1.36 1.85
CA CYS A 76 5.99 -2.43 1.62
C CYS A 76 5.87 -2.66 0.11
N GLU A 77 5.79 -3.93 -0.31
CA GLU A 77 5.63 -4.31 -1.70
C GLU A 77 4.34 -3.72 -2.31
N GLN A 78 4.46 -3.20 -3.54
CA GLN A 78 3.35 -2.54 -4.25
C GLN A 78 2.10 -3.43 -4.36
N ASN A 79 2.26 -4.71 -4.73
CA ASN A 79 1.13 -5.64 -4.88
C ASN A 79 0.36 -5.84 -3.56
N LEU A 80 1.10 -5.85 -2.44
CA LEU A 80 0.51 -6.01 -1.12
C LEU A 80 -0.22 -4.74 -0.69
N LEU A 81 0.33 -3.56 -1.00
CA LEU A 81 -0.36 -2.29 -0.79
C LEU A 81 -1.67 -2.18 -1.60
N ILE A 82 -1.67 -2.64 -2.86
CA ILE A 82 -2.89 -2.68 -3.68
C ILE A 82 -3.94 -3.59 -3.01
N THR A 83 -3.53 -4.78 -2.58
CA THR A 83 -4.42 -5.74 -1.90
C THR A 83 -4.98 -5.16 -0.60
N ALA A 84 -4.14 -4.48 0.19
CA ALA A 84 -4.55 -3.81 1.42
C ALA A 84 -5.57 -2.70 1.14
N ALA A 85 -5.31 -1.84 0.16
CA ALA A 85 -6.21 -0.76 -0.23
C ALA A 85 -7.56 -1.28 -0.75
N GLU A 86 -7.58 -2.41 -1.47
CA GLU A 86 -8.82 -3.07 -1.87
C GLU A 86 -9.63 -3.52 -0.66
N LYS A 87 -9.01 -4.11 0.36
CA LYS A 87 -9.69 -4.46 1.61
C LYS A 87 -10.20 -3.22 2.36
N PHE A 88 -9.40 -2.15 2.44
CA PHE A 88 -9.80 -0.91 3.12
C PHE A 88 -10.93 -0.16 2.40
N SER A 89 -11.12 -0.37 1.09
CA SER A 89 -12.10 0.37 0.29
C SER A 89 -13.52 0.39 0.87
N SER A 90 -13.92 -0.70 1.57
CA SER A 90 -15.27 -0.85 2.11
C SER A 90 -15.42 -0.32 3.54
N THR A 91 -14.38 -0.40 4.36
CA THR A 91 -14.44 -0.07 5.79
C THR A 91 -13.78 1.26 6.13
N ARG A 92 -12.70 1.61 5.42
CA ARG A 92 -11.84 2.77 5.66
C ARG A 92 -11.41 3.39 4.32
N PRO A 93 -12.35 3.99 3.55
CA PRO A 93 -12.09 4.45 2.18
C PRO A 93 -10.98 5.51 2.09
N GLN A 94 -10.82 6.35 3.13
CA GLN A 94 -9.75 7.36 3.17
C GLN A 94 -8.36 6.73 3.21
N ASP A 95 -8.17 5.64 3.96
CA ASP A 95 -6.87 4.96 4.01
C ASP A 95 -6.56 4.24 2.70
N ALA A 96 -7.58 3.66 2.06
CA ALA A 96 -7.45 3.11 0.72
C ALA A 96 -7.00 4.18 -0.30
N ILE A 97 -7.62 5.37 -0.27
CA ILE A 97 -7.24 6.51 -1.11
C ILE A 97 -5.78 6.89 -0.87
N ASN A 98 -5.37 7.09 0.39
CA ASN A 98 -4.00 7.46 0.76
C ASN A 98 -2.96 6.44 0.25
N ILE A 99 -3.25 5.15 0.39
CA ILE A 99 -2.38 4.08 -0.11
C ILE A 99 -2.28 4.13 -1.64
N TYR A 100 -3.40 4.26 -2.35
CA TYR A 100 -3.38 4.37 -3.81
C TYR A 100 -2.60 5.61 -4.27
N GLN A 101 -2.77 6.77 -3.62
CA GLN A 101 -2.04 8.01 -3.96
C GLN A 101 -0.52 7.84 -3.80
N ARG A 102 -0.07 7.13 -2.75
CA ARG A 102 1.34 6.78 -2.54
C ARG A 102 1.89 5.94 -3.69
N ILE A 103 1.12 4.93 -4.13
CA ILE A 103 1.52 4.05 -5.25
C ILE A 103 1.55 4.81 -6.57
N VAL A 104 0.52 5.63 -6.85
CA VAL A 104 0.44 6.46 -8.05
C VAL A 104 1.66 7.37 -8.15
N SER A 105 2.03 8.05 -7.06
CA SER A 105 3.23 8.89 -7.02
C SER A 105 4.50 8.12 -7.37
N SER A 106 4.66 6.90 -6.83
CA SER A 106 5.79 6.02 -7.17
C SER A 106 5.79 5.58 -8.63
N LEU A 107 4.63 5.25 -9.19
CA LEU A 107 4.48 4.81 -10.59
C LEU A 107 4.76 5.95 -11.58
N ILE A 108 4.29 7.16 -11.31
CA ILE A 108 4.55 8.32 -12.19
C ILE A 108 6.04 8.71 -12.18
N GLY A 109 6.74 8.45 -11.06
CA GLY A 109 8.19 8.61 -10.98
C GLY A 109 8.95 7.70 -11.97
N LYS A 110 8.40 6.52 -12.30
CA LYS A 110 9.02 5.59 -13.26
C LYS A 110 8.89 6.13 -14.69
N THR A 111 9.85 5.80 -15.54
CA THR A 111 9.92 6.25 -16.95
C THR A 111 9.29 5.25 -17.94
N LYS A 112 8.55 4.25 -17.45
CA LYS A 112 7.96 3.19 -18.28
C LYS A 112 6.50 3.50 -18.60
N SER A 113 6.10 3.30 -19.86
CA SER A 113 4.71 3.51 -20.30
C SER A 113 3.71 2.65 -19.51
N SER A 114 4.06 1.39 -19.23
CA SER A 114 3.22 0.49 -18.43
C SER A 114 2.94 1.02 -17.01
N ALA A 115 3.90 1.76 -16.43
CA ALA A 115 3.71 2.35 -15.11
C ALA A 115 2.66 3.48 -15.13
N TYR A 116 2.55 4.23 -16.23
CA TYR A 116 1.50 5.23 -16.39
C TYR A 116 0.13 4.60 -16.54
N GLU A 117 0.01 3.50 -17.28
CA GLU A 117 -1.26 2.75 -17.38
C GLU A 117 -1.70 2.19 -16.02
N GLU A 118 -0.77 1.61 -15.26
CA GLU A 118 -1.03 1.18 -13.88
C GLU A 118 -1.46 2.34 -12.99
N ALA A 119 -0.78 3.49 -13.07
CA ALA A 119 -1.14 4.68 -12.30
C ALA A 119 -2.57 5.14 -12.61
N ILE A 120 -2.97 5.13 -13.88
CA ILE A 120 -4.31 5.52 -14.32
C ILE A 120 -5.37 4.52 -13.83
N LYS A 121 -5.07 3.22 -13.82
CA LYS A 121 -5.96 2.21 -13.22
C LYS A 121 -6.22 2.49 -11.73
N LEU A 122 -5.19 2.88 -10.98
CA LEU A 122 -5.33 3.24 -9.57
C LEU A 122 -6.06 4.58 -9.39
N LEU A 123 -5.82 5.56 -10.25
CA LEU A 123 -6.55 6.84 -10.24
C LEU A 123 -8.05 6.65 -10.48
N ARG A 124 -8.46 5.70 -11.33
CA ARG A 124 -9.88 5.33 -11.49
C ARG A 124 -10.49 4.78 -10.19
N LYS A 125 -9.74 3.96 -9.44
CA LYS A 125 -10.18 3.46 -8.14
C LYS A 125 -10.32 4.61 -7.13
N ILE A 126 -9.35 5.51 -7.06
CA ILE A 126 -9.43 6.73 -6.23
C ILE A 126 -10.66 7.56 -6.60
N ALA A 127 -10.89 7.81 -7.90
CA ALA A 127 -12.05 8.55 -8.36
C ALA A 127 -13.36 7.90 -7.92
N THR A 128 -13.47 6.58 -8.04
CA THR A 128 -14.66 5.82 -7.59
C THR A 128 -14.88 5.96 -6.08
N LEU A 129 -13.82 5.86 -5.27
CA LEU A 129 -13.93 5.98 -3.81
C LEU A 129 -14.28 7.41 -3.36
N MET A 130 -13.67 8.42 -3.96
CA MET A 130 -13.92 9.81 -3.63
C MET A 130 -15.31 10.27 -4.07
N THR A 131 -15.78 9.85 -5.25
CA THR A 131 -17.15 10.13 -5.72
C THR A 131 -18.19 9.47 -4.82
N ALA A 132 -18.00 8.19 -4.44
CA ALA A 132 -18.86 7.51 -3.48
C ALA A 132 -18.90 8.18 -2.09
N SER A 133 -17.83 8.91 -1.74
CA SER A 133 -17.72 9.65 -0.46
C SER A 133 -18.12 11.12 -0.58
N ASN A 134 -18.77 11.55 -1.67
CA ASN A 134 -19.12 12.95 -1.97
C ASN A 134 -17.92 13.93 -1.99
N GLN A 135 -16.72 13.45 -2.27
CA GLN A 135 -15.47 14.23 -2.34
C GLN A 135 -15.12 14.67 -3.78
N HIS A 136 -16.13 15.03 -4.58
CA HIS A 136 -15.94 15.40 -6.00
C HIS A 136 -14.96 16.57 -6.18
N GLN A 137 -15.07 17.60 -5.36
CA GLN A 137 -14.22 18.78 -5.45
C GLN A 137 -12.75 18.44 -5.16
N ALA A 138 -12.48 17.68 -4.09
CA ALA A 138 -11.14 17.22 -3.75
C ALA A 138 -10.54 16.31 -4.83
N LEU A 139 -11.37 15.49 -5.50
CA LEU A 139 -10.93 14.66 -6.63
C LEU A 139 -10.46 15.53 -7.81
N ILE A 140 -11.23 16.56 -8.17
CA ILE A 140 -10.88 17.48 -9.26
C ILE A 140 -9.58 18.21 -8.93
N GLU A 141 -9.43 18.71 -7.71
CA GLU A 141 -8.21 19.37 -7.23
C GLU A 141 -6.99 18.44 -7.32
N TYR A 142 -7.15 17.19 -6.87
CA TYR A 142 -6.09 16.19 -6.93
C TYR A 142 -5.66 15.87 -8.36
N LEU A 143 -6.60 15.62 -9.28
CA LEU A 143 -6.28 15.33 -10.69
C LEU A 143 -5.61 16.53 -11.38
N ASN A 144 -6.07 17.76 -11.09
CA ASN A 144 -5.45 18.97 -11.63
C ASN A 144 -4.04 19.19 -11.08
N ALA A 145 -3.80 18.92 -9.80
CA ALA A 145 -2.46 18.99 -9.20
C ALA A 145 -1.49 18.04 -9.91
N LEU A 146 -1.89 16.78 -10.16
CA LEU A 146 -1.10 15.81 -10.91
C LEU A 146 -0.79 16.29 -12.33
N ARG A 147 -1.78 16.88 -13.00
CA ARG A 147 -1.62 17.43 -14.36
C ARG A 147 -0.56 18.53 -14.41
N ILE A 148 -0.60 19.46 -13.44
CA ILE A 148 0.35 20.58 -13.34
C ILE A 148 1.75 20.05 -13.01
N GLN A 149 1.86 19.17 -12.02
CA GLN A 149 3.13 18.63 -11.55
C GLN A 149 3.86 17.81 -12.62
N HIS A 150 3.11 17.06 -13.44
CA HIS A 150 3.67 16.13 -14.41
C HIS A 150 3.49 16.54 -15.87
N LYS A 151 3.29 17.84 -16.14
CA LYS A 151 3.05 18.40 -17.50
C LYS A 151 4.09 17.98 -18.56
N ALA A 152 5.32 17.69 -18.17
CA ALA A 152 6.39 17.24 -19.08
C ALA A 152 6.22 15.78 -19.55
N LYS A 153 5.44 14.96 -18.84
CA LYS A 153 5.20 13.54 -19.14
C LYS A 153 4.00 13.39 -20.08
N ARG A 154 4.19 13.75 -21.36
CA ARG A 154 3.12 13.81 -22.38
C ARG A 154 2.20 12.57 -22.39
N ASN A 155 2.77 11.36 -22.39
CA ASN A 155 1.98 10.12 -22.40
C ASN A 155 1.08 9.99 -21.16
N PHE A 156 1.58 10.36 -19.98
CA PHE A 156 0.79 10.36 -18.76
C PHE A 156 -0.33 11.41 -18.81
N ILE A 157 -0.04 12.62 -19.29
CA ILE A 157 -1.03 13.70 -19.43
C ILE A 157 -2.16 13.31 -20.38
N VAL A 158 -1.86 12.66 -21.51
CA VAL A 158 -2.89 12.17 -22.44
C VAL A 158 -3.86 11.21 -21.74
N LEU A 159 -3.34 10.25 -20.98
CA LEU A 159 -4.17 9.29 -20.24
C LEU A 159 -4.95 9.96 -19.09
N LEU A 160 -4.33 10.94 -18.42
CA LEU A 160 -4.95 11.69 -17.33
C LEU A 160 -6.09 12.57 -17.84
N ASP A 161 -5.90 13.26 -18.97
CA ASP A 161 -6.94 14.11 -19.57
C ASP A 161 -8.13 13.26 -20.04
N ASP A 162 -7.91 12.05 -20.59
CA ASP A 162 -8.98 11.08 -20.88
C ASP A 162 -9.77 10.71 -19.62
N LEU A 163 -9.09 10.45 -18.50
CA LEU A 163 -9.73 10.16 -17.22
C LEU A 163 -10.55 11.35 -16.70
N ILE A 164 -10.00 12.55 -16.72
CA ILE A 164 -10.69 13.78 -16.29
C ILE A 164 -11.97 13.98 -17.11
N SER A 165 -11.91 13.75 -18.43
CA SER A 165 -13.07 13.92 -19.32
C SER A 165 -14.24 12.99 -18.98
N LYS A 166 -13.95 11.78 -18.45
CA LYS A 166 -14.93 10.76 -18.08
C LYS A 166 -15.47 10.89 -16.65
N THR A 167 -14.82 11.71 -15.84
CA THR A 167 -15.16 11.93 -14.43
C THR A 167 -16.00 13.19 -14.24
N ARG A 168 -16.21 13.96 -15.31
CA ARG A 168 -17.04 15.16 -15.38
C ARG A 168 -18.47 14.82 -15.78
#